data_AF-A0A831QN18-F1
#
_entry.id   AF-A0A831QN18-F1
#
_cell.length_a   1.000
_cell.length_b   1.000
_cell.length_c   1.000
_cell.angle_alpha   90.00
_cell.angle_beta   90.00
_cell.angle_gamma   90.00
#
_symmetry.space_group_name_H-M   'P 1'
#
loop_
_entity.id
_entity.type
_entity.pdbx_description
1 polymer ?
#
loop_
_entity_poly.entity_id
_entity_poly.type
_entity_poly.pdbx_seq_one_letter_code
_entity_poly.pdbx_strand_id
1 'polypeptide(L)'
;MIVAYQKGIEYTLTTKSCIISLIIYFLTVISVFAQKPVGYTWYEPLKSVTRFSGQGWENIGFGRLPNKSEKTVREPVWELSKHAAGLGVHFETDSDTLVIQYQVDGNLAMDHMPSTGVSGVDLYVKNNDEWLWARGQRSFNDTIRFMFSLDALPKVGKEYQLLFPLYNNIKNLRIGAVEGSSFHFLPPRKEKPIVVYGTSIAQGACASRPGMAWTNILSRKLDYPVVNLGFSGNGKLEPEVIALINEIDASIFVIDCLPNLSPNEKQSKEEVKKRIRESAVSLRKKHPRTSILVVQHAGYSDGNVDSGRKHIYETLNFWLAETFASLKKEGFQNLYMLTKDEIGLTNDAFVDGTHPSDLGMQQYAEAYMSVLRPLTLESEQN
;
A
#
# COMPACT_ATOMS: atom_id res chain seq x y z
N MET A 1 38.98 80.51 -29.73
CA MET A 1 40.10 79.58 -29.96
C MET A 1 39.84 78.32 -29.14
N ILE A 2 39.50 77.23 -29.81
CA ILE A 2 40.03 75.87 -29.60
C ILE A 2 39.51 75.08 -30.81
N VAL A 3 40.46 74.64 -31.62
CA VAL A 3 40.29 73.79 -32.80
C VAL A 3 40.21 72.35 -32.31
N ALA A 4 39.23 71.57 -32.75
CA ALA A 4 39.21 70.12 -32.57
C ALA A 4 39.21 69.44 -33.94
N TYR A 5 40.35 68.83 -34.24
CA TYR A 5 40.72 68.11 -35.44
C TYR A 5 40.02 66.73 -35.44
N GLN A 6 39.18 66.45 -36.43
CA GLN A 6 38.61 65.11 -36.64
C GLN A 6 39.55 64.32 -37.56
N LYS A 7 40.37 63.43 -36.98
CA LYS A 7 41.11 62.40 -37.73
C LYS A 7 40.25 61.15 -37.82
N GLY A 8 39.79 60.82 -39.02
CA GLY A 8 39.21 59.52 -39.33
C GLY A 8 40.28 58.44 -39.20
N ILE A 9 40.01 57.42 -38.39
CA ILE A 9 40.72 56.15 -38.40
C ILE A 9 39.72 55.11 -38.90
N GLU A 10 39.86 54.72 -40.16
CA GLU A 10 39.18 53.54 -40.69
C GLU A 10 39.81 52.30 -40.06
N TYR A 11 39.08 51.65 -39.15
CA TYR A 11 39.38 50.29 -38.75
C TYR A 11 38.68 49.35 -39.72
N THR A 12 39.41 48.86 -40.72
CA THR A 12 39.00 47.72 -41.55
C THR A 12 39.10 46.45 -40.69
N LEU A 13 38.13 46.24 -39.81
CA LEU A 13 37.92 44.94 -39.16
C LEU A 13 37.47 43.97 -40.24
N THR A 14 38.42 43.19 -40.77
CA THR A 14 38.11 42.10 -41.69
C THR A 14 37.12 41.15 -40.99
N THR A 15 35.90 41.10 -41.51
CA THR A 15 34.74 40.32 -41.05
C THR A 15 35.07 38.85 -40.75
N LYS A 16 36.14 38.31 -41.32
CA LYS A 16 36.64 36.95 -41.07
C LYS A 16 37.13 36.71 -39.64
N SER A 17 37.79 37.67 -38.96
CA SER A 17 38.33 37.45 -37.60
C SER A 17 37.25 37.47 -36.50
N CYS A 18 36.19 38.29 -36.67
CA CYS A 18 35.04 38.27 -35.75
C CYS A 18 34.23 36.98 -35.88
N ILE A 19 34.07 36.46 -37.09
CA ILE A 19 33.34 35.20 -37.33
C ILE A 19 34.08 34.01 -36.71
N ILE A 20 35.42 33.97 -36.81
CA ILE A 20 36.22 32.88 -36.22
C ILE A 20 36.17 32.93 -34.69
N SER A 21 36.22 34.11 -34.07
CA SER A 21 36.11 34.23 -32.60
C SER A 21 34.70 33.90 -32.09
N LEU A 22 33.64 34.24 -32.85
CA LEU A 22 32.27 33.87 -32.49
C LEU A 22 32.04 32.36 -32.61
N ILE A 23 32.62 31.71 -33.63
CA ILE A 23 32.54 30.26 -33.83
C ILE A 23 33.32 29.51 -32.74
N ILE A 24 34.50 30.00 -32.33
CA ILE A 24 35.25 29.40 -31.22
C ILE A 24 34.49 29.56 -29.90
N TYR A 25 33.86 30.71 -29.64
CA TYR A 25 33.01 30.91 -28.47
C TYR A 25 31.78 29.99 -28.47
N PHE A 26 31.11 29.84 -29.62
CA PHE A 26 29.99 28.90 -29.78
C PHE A 26 30.43 27.43 -29.61
N LEU A 27 31.61 27.05 -30.10
CA LEU A 27 32.16 25.70 -29.92
C LEU A 27 32.58 25.41 -28.46
N THR A 28 33.07 26.42 -27.73
CA THR A 28 33.39 26.26 -26.30
C THR A 28 32.14 26.21 -25.41
N VAL A 29 31.05 26.89 -25.78
CA VAL A 29 29.79 26.86 -25.02
C VAL A 29 29.00 25.56 -25.23
N ILE A 30 29.14 24.88 -26.38
CA ILE A 30 28.53 23.56 -26.62
C ILE A 30 29.24 22.45 -25.83
N SER A 31 30.44 22.71 -25.31
CA SER A 31 31.19 21.74 -24.49
C SER A 31 30.73 21.69 -23.02
N VAL A 32 29.72 22.48 -22.64
CA VAL A 32 29.24 22.59 -21.26
C VAL A 32 27.93 21.79 -21.11
N PHE A 33 28.07 20.61 -20.50
CA PHE A 33 27.02 19.66 -20.06
C PHE A 33 26.21 18.90 -21.13
N ALA A 34 26.88 18.15 -22.00
CA ALA A 34 26.32 16.85 -22.40
C ALA A 34 26.56 15.86 -21.23
N GLN A 35 25.71 15.89 -20.20
CA GLN A 35 25.65 14.75 -19.27
C GLN A 35 25.34 13.53 -20.13
N LYS A 36 26.25 12.54 -20.16
CA LYS A 36 25.95 11.24 -20.77
C LYS A 36 24.60 10.79 -20.22
N PRO A 37 23.64 10.38 -21.06
CA PRO A 37 22.38 9.86 -20.54
C PRO A 37 22.71 8.73 -19.56
N VAL A 38 22.20 8.85 -18.34
CA VAL A 38 22.39 7.81 -17.31
C VAL A 38 21.70 6.55 -17.83
N GLY A 39 22.48 5.52 -18.12
CA GLY A 39 21.98 4.21 -18.52
C GLY A 39 21.37 3.48 -17.31
N TYR A 40 20.34 2.67 -17.56
CA TYR A 40 19.67 1.89 -16.52
C TYR A 40 19.63 0.42 -16.89
N THR A 41 20.00 -0.44 -15.93
CA THR A 41 19.70 -1.88 -16.00
C THR A 41 18.30 -2.11 -15.43
N TRP A 42 17.45 -2.81 -16.18
CA TRP A 42 16.03 -3.01 -15.83
C TRP A 42 15.77 -4.42 -15.28
N TYR A 43 15.05 -4.46 -14.16
CA TYR A 43 14.67 -5.68 -13.46
C TYR A 43 13.15 -5.79 -13.38
N GLU A 44 12.62 -6.97 -13.69
CA GLU A 44 11.18 -7.26 -13.62
C GLU A 44 10.90 -8.18 -12.44
N PRO A 45 10.19 -7.72 -11.39
CA PRO A 45 10.02 -8.51 -10.18
C PRO A 45 9.40 -9.90 -10.42
N LEU A 46 8.41 -10.01 -11.31
CA LEU A 46 7.76 -11.29 -11.63
C LEU A 46 8.67 -12.34 -12.26
N LYS A 47 9.84 -11.95 -12.80
CA LYS A 47 10.84 -12.90 -13.31
C LYS A 47 11.72 -13.48 -12.20
N SER A 48 11.66 -12.92 -11.00
CA SER A 48 12.60 -13.23 -9.91
C SER A 48 11.93 -13.69 -8.62
N VAL A 49 10.69 -13.26 -8.35
CA VAL A 49 9.95 -13.65 -7.14
C VAL A 49 8.71 -14.47 -7.51
N THR A 50 8.47 -15.54 -6.75
CA THR A 50 7.24 -16.36 -6.87
C THR A 50 6.10 -15.78 -6.03
N ARG A 51 6.40 -14.90 -5.07
CA ARG A 51 5.42 -14.26 -4.18
C ARG A 51 5.93 -12.88 -3.79
N PHE A 52 5.05 -11.89 -3.76
CA PHE A 52 5.33 -10.55 -3.23
C PHE A 52 5.11 -10.51 -1.72
N SER A 53 5.78 -9.56 -1.04
CA SER A 53 5.44 -9.23 0.35
C SER A 53 3.95 -8.85 0.42
N GLY A 54 3.24 -9.38 1.41
CA GLY A 54 1.80 -9.16 1.60
C GLY A 54 0.86 -10.05 0.77
N GLN A 55 1.38 -11.01 -0.01
CA GLN A 55 0.54 -12.02 -0.68
C GLN A 55 0.33 -13.28 0.18
N GLY A 56 -0.88 -13.83 0.14
CA GLY A 56 -1.23 -15.10 0.79
C GLY A 56 -0.87 -16.35 -0.02
N TRP A 57 -0.63 -16.23 -1.33
CA TRP A 57 -0.37 -17.34 -2.25
C TRP A 57 0.79 -17.05 -3.18
N GLU A 58 1.43 -18.11 -3.67
CA GLU A 58 2.53 -18.03 -4.64
C GLU A 58 2.01 -18.17 -6.08
N ASN A 59 2.76 -17.59 -7.03
CA ASN A 59 2.57 -17.71 -8.48
C ASN A 59 1.23 -17.18 -9.00
N ILE A 60 0.71 -16.11 -8.37
CA ILE A 60 -0.57 -15.48 -8.74
C ILE A 60 -0.40 -14.08 -9.35
N GLY A 61 0.82 -13.73 -9.77
CA GLY A 61 1.13 -12.42 -10.36
C GLY A 61 0.99 -11.28 -9.33
N PHE A 62 0.40 -10.15 -9.74
CA PHE A 62 0.12 -9.00 -8.85
C PHE A 62 -1.25 -9.11 -8.13
N GLY A 63 -1.95 -10.24 -8.27
CA GLY A 63 -3.25 -10.45 -7.64
C GLY A 63 -3.15 -10.74 -6.14
N ARG A 64 -4.29 -10.70 -5.45
CA ARG A 64 -4.43 -10.98 -4.02
C ARG A 64 -5.21 -12.26 -3.73
N LEU A 65 -5.84 -12.86 -4.73
CA LEU A 65 -6.49 -14.17 -4.65
C LEU A 65 -5.92 -15.12 -5.71
N PRO A 66 -5.92 -16.44 -5.49
CA PRO A 66 -5.40 -17.40 -6.45
C PRO A 66 -6.32 -17.52 -7.66
N ASN A 67 -5.78 -17.69 -8.86
CA ASN A 67 -6.57 -17.72 -10.12
C ASN A 67 -7.76 -18.69 -10.10
N LYS A 68 -7.70 -19.78 -9.33
CA LYS A 68 -8.83 -20.72 -9.13
C LYS A 68 -10.08 -20.05 -8.56
N SER A 69 -9.95 -18.88 -7.92
CA SER A 69 -11.07 -18.19 -7.27
C SER A 69 -11.97 -17.43 -8.22
N GLU A 70 -11.55 -17.13 -9.44
CA GLU A 70 -12.30 -16.32 -10.42
C GLU A 70 -13.75 -16.78 -10.60
N LYS A 71 -13.97 -18.10 -10.60
CA LYS A 71 -15.30 -18.70 -10.77
C LYS A 71 -16.01 -19.05 -9.46
N THR A 72 -15.34 -18.90 -8.32
CA THR A 72 -15.90 -19.28 -7.02
C THR A 72 -16.34 -18.08 -6.21
N VAL A 73 -15.64 -16.94 -6.31
CA VAL A 73 -16.03 -15.69 -5.64
C VAL A 73 -16.91 -14.85 -6.54
N ARG A 74 -17.67 -13.94 -5.93
CA ARG A 74 -18.45 -12.95 -6.70
C ARG A 74 -17.52 -12.10 -7.56
N GLU A 75 -17.96 -11.77 -8.77
CA GLU A 75 -17.21 -10.98 -9.73
C GLU A 75 -16.61 -9.68 -9.13
N PRO A 76 -17.33 -8.86 -8.33
CA PRO A 76 -16.72 -7.68 -7.70
C PRO A 76 -15.54 -7.99 -6.77
N VAL A 77 -15.56 -9.13 -6.07
CA VAL A 77 -14.45 -9.57 -5.22
C VAL A 77 -13.26 -9.98 -6.08
N TRP A 78 -13.50 -10.73 -7.16
CA TRP A 78 -12.46 -11.12 -8.11
C TRP A 78 -11.80 -9.89 -8.73
N GLU A 79 -12.60 -8.93 -9.21
CA GLU A 79 -12.09 -7.71 -9.83
C GLU A 79 -11.20 -6.90 -8.85
N LEU A 80 -11.66 -6.71 -7.62
CA LEU A 80 -10.89 -6.04 -6.57
C LEU A 80 -9.64 -6.83 -6.14
N SER A 81 -9.65 -8.16 -6.29
CA SER A 81 -8.48 -8.99 -5.98
C SER A 81 -7.32 -8.76 -6.94
N LYS A 82 -7.56 -8.20 -8.14
CA LYS A 82 -6.50 -7.83 -9.09
C LYS A 82 -5.77 -6.55 -8.70
N HIS A 83 -6.29 -5.77 -7.75
CA HIS A 83 -5.60 -4.60 -7.20
C HIS A 83 -4.46 -5.03 -6.28
N ALA A 84 -3.33 -4.32 -6.33
CA ALA A 84 -2.10 -4.70 -5.63
C ALA A 84 -2.02 -4.18 -4.17
N ALA A 85 -3.17 -3.98 -3.51
CA ALA A 85 -3.23 -3.36 -2.19
C ALA A 85 -2.48 -4.17 -1.12
N GLY A 86 -1.60 -3.50 -0.37
CA GLY A 86 -0.77 -4.14 0.65
C GLY A 86 0.36 -5.01 0.09
N LEU A 87 0.52 -5.07 -1.23
CA LEU A 87 1.61 -5.80 -1.85
C LEU A 87 2.87 -4.94 -1.96
N GLY A 88 4.02 -5.60 -2.01
CA GLY A 88 5.29 -4.94 -2.31
C GLY A 88 6.42 -5.91 -2.60
N VAL A 89 7.57 -5.37 -2.96
CA VAL A 89 8.79 -6.15 -3.19
C VAL A 89 9.94 -5.58 -2.39
N HIS A 90 10.76 -6.48 -1.84
CA HIS A 90 12.00 -6.14 -1.16
C HIS A 90 13.18 -6.42 -2.09
N PHE A 91 14.19 -5.56 -2.05
CA PHE A 91 15.40 -5.73 -2.85
C PHE A 91 16.55 -4.96 -2.22
N GLU A 92 17.77 -5.32 -2.60
CA GLU A 92 18.97 -4.57 -2.25
C GLU A 92 19.65 -4.05 -3.49
N THR A 93 20.24 -2.85 -3.37
CA THR A 93 21.01 -2.22 -4.45
C THR A 93 21.91 -1.11 -3.90
N ASP A 94 23.04 -0.91 -4.56
CA ASP A 94 23.95 0.22 -4.33
C ASP A 94 23.70 1.43 -5.26
N SER A 95 22.66 1.35 -6.10
CA SER A 95 22.25 2.42 -6.98
C SER A 95 21.80 3.65 -6.19
N ASP A 96 22.30 4.83 -6.55
CA ASP A 96 21.90 6.12 -5.98
C ASP A 96 20.64 6.71 -6.64
N THR A 97 20.20 6.11 -7.74
CA THR A 97 18.97 6.47 -8.45
C THR A 97 18.16 5.23 -8.79
N LEU A 98 16.85 5.28 -8.55
CA LEU A 98 15.93 4.23 -8.97
C LEU A 98 14.83 4.79 -9.86
N VAL A 99 14.49 4.07 -10.92
CA VAL A 99 13.39 4.41 -11.83
C VAL A 99 12.37 3.28 -11.84
N ILE A 100 11.14 3.56 -11.46
CA ILE A 100 10.05 2.58 -11.49
C ILE A 100 9.13 2.92 -12.67
N GLN A 101 8.77 1.92 -13.47
CA GLN A 101 7.83 2.07 -14.58
C GLN A 101 6.84 0.92 -14.63
N TYR A 102 5.57 1.24 -14.86
CA TYR A 102 4.48 0.28 -14.97
C TYR A 102 3.26 0.93 -15.65
N GLN A 103 2.29 0.11 -16.03
CA GLN A 103 0.95 0.56 -16.43
C GLN A 103 -0.12 -0.02 -15.50
N VAL A 104 -1.31 0.54 -15.58
CA VAL A 104 -2.51 0.13 -14.84
C VAL A 104 -3.72 0.12 -15.79
N ASP A 105 -4.80 -0.56 -15.44
CA ASP A 105 -6.04 -0.61 -16.27
C ASP A 105 -7.12 0.35 -15.80
N GLY A 106 -7.22 0.59 -14.49
CA GLY A 106 -8.28 1.41 -13.89
C GLY A 106 -7.97 2.91 -13.90
N ASN A 107 -8.92 3.70 -13.38
CA ASN A 107 -8.73 5.13 -13.18
C ASN A 107 -7.50 5.43 -12.34
N LEU A 108 -6.80 6.52 -12.69
CA LEU A 108 -5.58 6.91 -11.98
C LEU A 108 -5.85 7.46 -10.59
N ALA A 109 -7.06 7.96 -10.33
CA ALA A 109 -7.51 8.53 -9.06
C ALA A 109 -9.00 8.22 -8.84
N MET A 110 -9.48 8.47 -7.63
CA MET A 110 -10.90 8.53 -7.29
C MET A 110 -11.23 9.95 -6.83
N ASP A 111 -12.50 10.34 -6.88
CA ASP A 111 -12.97 11.66 -6.43
C ASP A 111 -12.54 12.01 -4.99
N HIS A 112 -12.42 11.00 -4.13
CA HIS A 112 -12.02 11.12 -2.72
C HIS A 112 -10.64 10.49 -2.42
N MET A 113 -9.86 10.06 -3.42
CA MET A 113 -8.53 9.45 -3.22
C MET A 113 -7.53 9.86 -4.31
N PRO A 114 -6.36 10.41 -3.95
CA PRO A 114 -5.43 10.95 -4.93
C PRO A 114 -4.75 9.85 -5.76
N SER A 115 -4.21 10.23 -6.92
CA SER A 115 -3.55 9.27 -7.81
C SER A 115 -2.33 8.58 -7.22
N THR A 116 -1.67 9.24 -6.28
CA THR A 116 -0.58 8.66 -5.50
C THR A 116 -1.00 7.48 -4.64
N GLY A 117 -2.24 7.45 -4.15
CA GLY A 117 -2.79 6.32 -3.38
C GLY A 117 -3.41 5.25 -4.27
N VAL A 118 -4.21 5.67 -5.26
CA VAL A 118 -4.93 4.76 -6.15
C VAL A 118 -3.98 3.98 -7.05
N SER A 119 -3.06 4.69 -7.71
CA SER A 119 -2.20 4.16 -8.78
C SER A 119 -0.71 4.35 -8.54
N GLY A 120 -0.29 5.02 -7.46
CA GLY A 120 1.12 5.29 -7.16
C GLY A 120 1.84 4.13 -6.47
N VAL A 121 3.18 4.23 -6.42
CA VAL A 121 4.04 3.37 -5.60
C VAL A 121 4.67 4.18 -4.47
N ASP A 122 5.13 3.49 -3.44
CA ASP A 122 5.79 4.11 -2.29
C ASP A 122 7.10 3.38 -1.98
N LEU A 123 8.22 4.12 -1.89
CA LEU A 123 9.53 3.53 -1.65
C LEU A 123 10.01 3.85 -0.24
N TYR A 124 10.44 2.83 0.48
CA TYR A 124 11.13 2.95 1.75
C TYR A 124 12.51 2.31 1.65
N VAL A 125 13.45 2.85 2.41
CA VAL A 125 14.79 2.28 2.59
C VAL A 125 15.01 1.99 4.06
N LYS A 126 15.55 0.82 4.35
CA LYS A 126 15.83 0.38 5.71
C LYS A 126 17.07 1.10 6.21
N ASN A 127 16.96 1.68 7.41
CA ASN A 127 18.05 2.31 8.13
C ASN A 127 17.97 1.86 9.58
N ASN A 128 18.80 0.90 9.97
CA ASN A 128 18.68 0.15 11.22
C ASN A 128 17.27 -0.48 11.34
N ASP A 129 16.55 -0.18 12.41
CA ASP A 129 15.19 -0.68 12.68
C ASP A 129 14.10 0.22 12.10
N GLU A 130 14.46 1.27 11.36
CA GLU A 130 13.52 2.24 10.79
C GLU A 130 13.41 2.12 9.27
N TRP A 131 12.19 2.33 8.76
CA TRP A 131 11.91 2.45 7.34
C TRP A 131 11.77 3.93 6.97
N LEU A 132 12.79 4.48 6.30
CA LEU A 132 12.80 5.86 5.85
C LEU A 132 12.07 6.00 4.51
N TRP A 133 11.12 6.91 4.43
CA TRP A 133 10.38 7.18 3.20
C TRP A 133 11.23 7.97 2.19
N ALA A 134 11.22 7.53 0.92
CA ALA A 134 11.92 8.20 -0.17
C ALA A 134 10.93 8.94 -1.10
N ARG A 135 11.14 10.25 -1.28
CA ARG A 135 10.32 11.05 -2.20
C ARG A 135 10.65 10.73 -3.66
N GLY A 136 9.67 10.22 -4.41
CA GLY A 136 9.77 10.04 -5.86
C GLY A 136 9.27 11.24 -6.66
N GLN A 137 10.05 11.69 -7.66
CA GLN A 137 9.51 12.47 -8.77
C GLN A 137 8.61 11.56 -9.60
N ARG A 138 7.42 12.02 -9.97
CA ARG A 138 6.38 11.14 -10.52
C ARG A 138 5.67 11.74 -11.73
N SER A 139 5.24 10.86 -12.64
CA SER A 139 4.41 11.19 -13.79
C SER A 139 3.33 10.12 -13.94
N PHE A 140 2.08 10.55 -14.07
CA PHE A 140 0.90 9.69 -14.22
C PHE A 140 0.36 9.81 -15.65
N ASN A 141 1.05 9.18 -16.59
CA ASN A 141 0.64 9.04 -18.01
C ASN A 141 0.31 7.56 -18.29
N ASP A 142 0.12 7.18 -19.55
CA ASP A 142 -0.09 5.79 -19.98
C ASP A 142 0.92 4.81 -19.36
N THR A 143 2.18 5.23 -19.26
CA THR A 143 3.18 4.59 -18.41
C THR A 143 3.46 5.49 -17.21
N ILE A 144 3.09 4.99 -16.04
CA ILE A 144 3.39 5.63 -14.77
C ILE A 144 4.87 5.49 -14.51
N ARG A 145 5.53 6.59 -14.13
CA ARG A 145 6.96 6.61 -13.82
C ARG A 145 7.21 7.27 -12.49
N PHE A 146 8.05 6.65 -11.66
CA PHE A 146 8.64 7.25 -10.47
C PHE A 146 10.16 7.26 -10.60
N MET A 147 10.81 8.32 -10.13
CA MET A 147 12.26 8.45 -10.06
C MET A 147 12.66 8.89 -8.65
N PHE A 148 13.50 8.09 -8.00
CA PHE A 148 13.95 8.28 -6.62
C PHE A 148 15.44 8.60 -6.62
N SER A 149 15.83 9.65 -5.88
CA SER A 149 17.22 10.03 -5.64
C SER A 149 17.58 9.66 -4.20
N LEU A 150 18.69 8.93 -4.02
CA LEU A 150 19.04 8.19 -2.80
C LEU A 150 20.50 8.45 -2.36
N ASP A 151 21.00 9.64 -2.70
CA ASP A 151 22.39 10.09 -2.55
C ASP A 151 22.83 10.36 -1.10
N ALA A 152 21.87 10.62 -0.20
CA ALA A 152 22.15 10.93 1.21
C ALA A 152 22.51 9.72 2.10
N LEU A 153 22.40 8.48 1.61
CA LEU A 153 22.59 7.27 2.42
C LEU A 153 23.79 6.41 1.94
N PRO A 154 24.50 5.69 2.83
CA PRO A 154 25.69 4.90 2.48
C PRO A 154 25.43 3.86 1.40
N LYS A 155 26.24 3.80 0.33
CA LYS A 155 25.92 3.03 -0.89
C LYS A 155 25.80 1.51 -0.71
N VAL A 156 26.40 0.88 0.30
CA VAL A 156 26.46 -0.59 0.40
C VAL A 156 25.37 -1.15 1.33
N GLY A 157 24.70 -2.23 0.90
CA GLY A 157 23.85 -3.07 1.76
C GLY A 157 22.49 -2.46 2.14
N LYS A 158 21.92 -1.60 1.28
CA LYS A 158 20.60 -1.00 1.54
C LYS A 158 19.47 -1.94 1.14
N GLU A 159 18.65 -2.33 2.12
CA GLU A 159 17.36 -2.98 1.86
C GLU A 159 16.30 -1.93 1.53
N TYR A 160 15.55 -2.14 0.46
CA TYR A 160 14.45 -1.30 0.02
C TYR A 160 13.14 -2.08 0.04
N GLN A 161 12.05 -1.39 0.34
CA GLN A 161 10.69 -1.88 0.21
C GLN A 161 9.92 -0.97 -0.74
N LEU A 162 9.50 -1.50 -1.89
CA LEU A 162 8.62 -0.82 -2.83
C LEU A 162 7.20 -1.35 -2.66
N LEU A 163 6.30 -0.51 -2.14
CA LEU A 163 4.88 -0.78 -1.96
C LEU A 163 4.09 -0.41 -3.22
N PHE A 164 3.09 -1.24 -3.53
CA PHE A 164 2.32 -1.18 -4.76
C PHE A 164 0.99 -0.40 -4.61
N PRO A 165 0.35 -0.01 -5.73
CA PRO A 165 -0.89 0.77 -5.70
C PRO A 165 -2.03 0.09 -4.92
N LEU A 166 -2.87 0.89 -4.26
CA LEU A 166 -3.93 0.38 -3.38
C LEU A 166 -5.23 0.02 -4.13
N TYR A 167 -5.52 0.71 -5.23
CA TYR A 167 -6.81 0.64 -5.91
C TYR A 167 -6.69 0.44 -7.42
N ASN A 168 -5.56 -0.12 -7.86
CA ASN A 168 -5.35 -0.45 -9.26
C ASN A 168 -4.48 -1.70 -9.41
N ASN A 169 -4.56 -2.34 -10.57
CA ASN A 169 -3.68 -3.45 -10.91
C ASN A 169 -2.32 -2.94 -11.41
N ILE A 170 -1.38 -3.85 -11.62
CA ILE A 170 -0.06 -3.55 -12.18
C ILE A 170 0.15 -4.37 -13.46
N LYS A 171 0.70 -3.71 -14.49
CA LYS A 171 1.21 -4.33 -15.72
C LYS A 171 2.63 -3.86 -16.00
N ASN A 172 3.45 -4.76 -16.53
CA ASN A 172 4.82 -4.51 -17.00
C ASN A 172 5.69 -3.71 -16.00
N LEU A 173 5.60 -4.04 -14.71
CA LEU A 173 6.43 -3.40 -13.68
C LEU A 173 7.90 -3.73 -13.92
N ARG A 174 8.71 -2.68 -14.03
CA ARG A 174 10.16 -2.76 -14.08
C ARG A 174 10.80 -1.72 -13.17
N ILE A 175 11.92 -2.11 -12.58
CA ILE A 175 12.76 -1.32 -11.68
C ILE A 175 14.09 -1.11 -12.37
N GLY A 176 14.46 0.15 -12.63
CA GLY A 176 15.70 0.56 -13.25
C GLY A 176 16.68 1.01 -12.17
N ALA A 177 17.86 0.39 -12.12
CA ALA A 177 19.01 0.84 -11.34
C ALA A 177 20.08 1.39 -12.30
N VAL A 178 20.93 2.30 -11.84
CA VAL A 178 22.01 2.86 -12.67
C VAL A 178 22.91 1.72 -13.16
N GLU A 179 23.26 1.71 -14.45
CA GLU A 179 24.15 0.70 -15.02
C GLU A 179 25.44 0.52 -14.21
N GLY A 180 25.79 -0.74 -13.95
CA GLY A 180 26.94 -1.11 -13.11
C GLY A 180 26.64 -1.19 -11.61
N SER A 181 25.45 -0.77 -11.16
CA SER A 181 25.00 -0.98 -9.77
C SER A 181 24.67 -2.45 -9.51
N SER A 182 24.93 -2.92 -8.30
CA SER A 182 24.40 -4.20 -7.82
C SER A 182 22.88 -4.10 -7.61
N PHE A 183 22.16 -5.18 -7.92
CA PHE A 183 20.72 -5.26 -7.67
C PHE A 183 20.31 -6.72 -7.50
N HIS A 184 19.57 -7.01 -6.43
CA HIS A 184 18.94 -8.32 -6.28
C HIS A 184 17.65 -8.23 -5.46
N PHE A 185 16.64 -8.98 -5.88
CA PHE A 185 15.40 -9.12 -5.11
C PHE A 185 15.62 -10.01 -3.89
N LEU A 186 15.00 -9.62 -2.77
CA LEU A 186 15.00 -10.42 -1.56
C LEU A 186 13.81 -11.40 -1.57
N PRO A 187 13.98 -12.62 -1.02
CA PRO A 187 12.89 -13.57 -0.92
C PRO A 187 11.80 -13.07 0.04
N PRO A 188 10.56 -13.56 -0.08
CA PRO A 188 9.52 -13.30 0.90
C PRO A 188 9.95 -13.73 2.31
N ARG A 189 9.48 -12.97 3.30
CA ARG A 189 9.57 -13.32 4.72
C ARG A 189 8.96 -14.71 4.99
N LYS A 190 9.58 -15.45 5.91
CA LYS A 190 9.22 -16.84 6.26
C LYS A 190 8.18 -16.90 7.37
N GLU A 191 8.08 -15.84 8.15
CA GLU A 191 7.14 -15.65 9.24
C GLU A 191 5.70 -15.81 8.73
N LYS A 192 4.86 -16.46 9.54
CA LYS A 192 3.44 -16.62 9.23
C LYS A 192 2.78 -15.24 9.25
N PRO A 193 2.02 -14.83 8.23
CA PRO A 193 1.46 -13.49 8.18
C PRO A 193 0.33 -13.26 9.17
N ILE A 194 0.14 -11.99 9.53
CA ILE A 194 -1.15 -11.48 9.97
C ILE A 194 -2.02 -11.36 8.73
N VAL A 195 -3.17 -12.04 8.69
CA VAL A 195 -4.11 -11.97 7.57
C VAL A 195 -5.26 -11.05 7.93
N VAL A 196 -5.38 -9.93 7.23
CA VAL A 196 -6.44 -8.94 7.41
C VAL A 196 -7.50 -9.13 6.33
N TYR A 197 -8.71 -9.53 6.72
CA TYR A 197 -9.87 -9.51 5.86
C TYR A 197 -10.78 -8.33 6.20
N GLY A 198 -11.16 -7.55 5.20
CA GLY A 198 -11.99 -6.39 5.46
C GLY A 198 -12.56 -5.67 4.25
N THR A 199 -12.81 -4.38 4.45
CA THR A 199 -13.57 -3.52 3.53
C THR A 199 -12.66 -2.63 2.67
N SER A 200 -13.20 -1.52 2.16
CA SER A 200 -12.46 -0.44 1.52
C SER A 200 -11.38 0.17 2.43
N ILE A 201 -11.67 0.25 3.73
CA ILE A 201 -10.74 0.81 4.72
C ILE A 201 -9.49 -0.07 4.83
N ALA A 202 -9.68 -1.39 4.94
CA ALA A 202 -8.58 -2.35 4.92
C ALA A 202 -7.81 -2.31 3.59
N GLN A 203 -8.50 -2.20 2.45
CA GLN A 203 -7.87 -2.07 1.14
C GLN A 203 -7.00 -0.81 1.04
N GLY A 204 -7.35 0.25 1.79
CA GLY A 204 -6.53 1.45 1.95
C GLY A 204 -7.22 2.74 1.53
N ALA A 205 -8.53 2.76 1.31
CA ALA A 205 -9.26 4.01 1.08
C ALA A 205 -9.34 4.82 2.39
N CYS A 206 -8.81 6.05 2.49
CA CYS A 206 -8.29 6.94 1.43
C CYS A 206 -6.86 7.40 1.71
N ALA A 207 -5.97 6.46 1.99
CA ALA A 207 -4.55 6.73 2.17
C ALA A 207 -3.96 7.49 0.96
N SER A 208 -3.18 8.54 1.23
CA SER A 208 -2.65 9.41 0.19
C SER A 208 -1.61 8.74 -0.72
N ARG A 209 -1.00 7.64 -0.24
CA ARG A 209 0.01 6.81 -0.91
C ARG A 209 0.03 5.40 -0.29
N PRO A 210 0.53 4.37 -0.99
CA PRO A 210 0.51 2.99 -0.50
C PRO A 210 1.03 2.78 0.92
N GLY A 211 2.14 3.42 1.30
CA GLY A 211 2.71 3.25 2.63
C GLY A 211 1.88 3.84 3.77
N MET A 212 0.85 4.63 3.46
CA MET A 212 -0.07 5.18 4.44
C MET A 212 -1.32 4.34 4.65
N ALA A 213 -1.54 3.26 3.88
CA ALA A 213 -2.57 2.29 4.24
C ALA A 213 -2.23 1.69 5.62
N TRP A 214 -3.21 1.60 6.52
CA TRP A 214 -2.94 1.21 7.91
C TRP A 214 -2.28 -0.17 8.02
N THR A 215 -2.59 -1.10 7.12
CA THR A 215 -1.96 -2.43 7.02
C THR A 215 -0.47 -2.34 6.67
N ASN A 216 -0.08 -1.40 5.82
CA ASN A 216 1.32 -1.14 5.46
C ASN A 216 2.05 -0.40 6.58
N ILE A 217 1.39 0.54 7.27
CA ILE A 217 1.95 1.18 8.47
C ILE A 217 2.22 0.11 9.54
N LEU A 218 1.25 -0.77 9.78
CA LEU A 218 1.33 -1.87 10.74
C LEU A 218 2.50 -2.81 10.40
N SER A 219 2.58 -3.27 9.14
CA SER A 219 3.67 -4.13 8.66
C SER A 219 5.05 -3.55 8.95
N ARG A 220 5.27 -2.26 8.63
CA ARG A 220 6.56 -1.60 8.88
C ARG A 220 6.84 -1.38 10.38
N LYS A 221 5.84 -1.02 11.19
CA LYS A 221 6.02 -0.77 12.64
C LYS A 221 6.19 -2.05 13.46
N LEU A 222 5.65 -3.18 12.99
CA LEU A 222 5.85 -4.49 13.60
C LEU A 222 7.08 -5.22 13.03
N ASP A 223 7.59 -4.79 11.88
CA ASP A 223 8.53 -5.54 11.05
C ASP A 223 8.03 -6.98 10.78
N TYR A 224 6.74 -7.12 10.42
CA TYR A 224 6.04 -8.39 10.36
C TYR A 224 5.17 -8.51 9.09
N PRO A 225 5.08 -9.68 8.44
CA PRO A 225 4.28 -9.82 7.22
C PRO A 225 2.78 -9.63 7.50
N VAL A 226 2.15 -8.75 6.72
CA VAL A 226 0.70 -8.48 6.75
C VAL A 226 0.11 -8.73 5.37
N VAL A 227 -0.86 -9.64 5.29
CA VAL A 227 -1.63 -9.90 4.06
C VAL A 227 -2.90 -9.07 4.09
N ASN A 228 -3.09 -8.21 3.09
CA ASN A 228 -4.23 -7.32 2.97
C ASN A 228 -5.29 -7.87 2.00
N LEU A 229 -6.34 -8.47 2.56
CA LEU A 229 -7.54 -8.94 1.85
C LEU A 229 -8.73 -8.00 2.13
N GLY A 230 -8.50 -6.70 2.01
CA GLY A 230 -9.56 -5.70 1.96
C GLY A 230 -10.20 -5.63 0.58
N PHE A 231 -11.54 -5.68 0.53
CA PHE A 231 -12.31 -5.57 -0.70
C PHE A 231 -13.37 -4.48 -0.57
N SER A 232 -13.15 -3.36 -1.25
CA SER A 232 -14.04 -2.19 -1.27
C SER A 232 -15.50 -2.54 -1.49
N GLY A 233 -16.37 -2.25 -0.52
CA GLY A 233 -17.81 -2.55 -0.57
C GLY A 233 -18.18 -4.04 -0.57
N ASN A 234 -17.21 -4.93 -0.38
CA ASN A 234 -17.32 -6.36 -0.66
C ASN A 234 -16.75 -7.26 0.45
N GLY A 235 -16.34 -6.72 1.60
CA GLY A 235 -16.00 -7.52 2.78
C GLY A 235 -17.26 -8.00 3.50
N LYS A 236 -17.93 -9.07 3.04
CA LYS A 236 -19.24 -9.50 3.56
C LYS A 236 -19.28 -10.91 4.16
N LEU A 237 -18.12 -11.49 4.47
CA LEU A 237 -17.95 -12.80 5.10
C LEU A 237 -18.57 -13.95 4.28
N GLU A 238 -18.43 -13.89 2.96
CA GLU A 238 -18.90 -14.97 2.12
C GLU A 238 -18.09 -16.26 2.36
N PRO A 239 -18.75 -17.43 2.48
CA PRO A 239 -18.08 -18.70 2.78
C PRO A 239 -16.95 -19.04 1.81
N GLU A 240 -17.10 -18.73 0.53
CA GLU A 240 -16.07 -18.95 -0.49
C GLU A 240 -14.82 -18.10 -0.29
N VAL A 241 -14.95 -16.87 0.23
CA VAL A 241 -13.82 -16.00 0.54
C VAL A 241 -13.13 -16.46 1.82
N ILE A 242 -13.92 -16.85 2.84
CA ILE A 242 -13.39 -17.44 4.06
C ILE A 242 -12.68 -18.77 3.79
N ALA A 243 -13.19 -19.58 2.87
CA ALA A 243 -12.54 -20.82 2.44
C ALA A 243 -11.16 -20.57 1.82
N LEU A 244 -11.00 -19.49 1.06
CA LEU A 244 -9.69 -19.04 0.55
C LEU A 244 -8.80 -18.55 1.69
N ILE A 245 -9.28 -17.67 2.58
CA ILE A 245 -8.51 -17.17 3.73
C ILE A 245 -7.99 -18.33 4.59
N ASN A 246 -8.81 -19.38 4.78
CA ASN A 246 -8.43 -20.61 5.47
C ASN A 246 -7.22 -21.32 4.86
N GLU A 247 -6.89 -21.12 3.58
CA GLU A 247 -5.71 -21.71 2.92
C GLU A 247 -4.40 -21.11 3.42
N ILE A 248 -4.42 -19.90 3.96
CA ILE A 248 -3.23 -19.20 4.43
C ILE A 248 -2.86 -19.71 5.82
N ASP A 249 -1.62 -20.13 6.01
CA ASP A 249 -1.05 -20.46 7.33
C ASP A 249 -0.69 -19.16 8.07
N ALA A 250 -1.67 -18.56 8.75
CA ALA A 250 -1.55 -17.28 9.43
C ALA A 250 -1.10 -17.42 10.89
N SER A 251 -0.38 -16.41 11.40
CA SER A 251 -0.15 -16.25 12.85
C SER A 251 -1.36 -15.64 13.54
N ILE A 252 -2.07 -14.75 12.86
CA ILE A 252 -3.28 -14.08 13.35
C ILE A 252 -4.25 -13.85 12.19
N PHE A 253 -5.54 -14.12 12.40
CA PHE A 253 -6.61 -13.67 11.51
C PHE A 253 -7.30 -12.43 12.08
N VAL A 254 -7.44 -11.39 11.26
CA VAL A 254 -8.16 -10.16 11.61
C VAL A 254 -9.41 -10.05 10.72
N ILE A 255 -10.57 -9.95 11.34
CA ILE A 255 -11.88 -9.84 10.68
C ILE A 255 -12.45 -8.44 10.93
N ASP A 256 -12.24 -7.55 9.97
CA ASP A 256 -12.59 -6.12 10.02
C ASP A 256 -13.51 -5.75 8.84
N CYS A 257 -14.75 -6.24 8.91
CA CYS A 257 -15.67 -6.24 7.77
C CYS A 257 -17.03 -5.58 8.03
N LEU A 258 -17.29 -5.12 9.26
CA LEU A 258 -18.60 -4.59 9.64
C LEU A 258 -19.12 -3.44 8.73
N PRO A 259 -18.29 -2.50 8.22
CA PRO A 259 -18.78 -1.42 7.34
C PRO A 259 -19.49 -1.88 6.06
N ASN A 260 -19.38 -3.14 5.66
CA ASN A 260 -20.09 -3.67 4.47
C ASN A 260 -21.29 -4.57 4.82
N LEU A 261 -21.67 -4.62 6.10
CA LEU A 261 -22.74 -5.43 6.65
C LEU A 261 -23.96 -4.61 7.12
N SER A 262 -24.10 -3.36 6.66
CA SER A 262 -25.16 -2.42 7.05
C SER A 262 -26.55 -3.06 7.15
N PRO A 263 -27.26 -2.93 8.29
CA PRO A 263 -28.56 -3.57 8.51
C PRO A 263 -29.58 -3.30 7.39
N ASN A 264 -30.16 -4.36 6.84
CA ASN A 264 -31.26 -4.32 5.87
C ASN A 264 -31.97 -5.69 5.83
N GLU A 265 -32.98 -5.85 4.97
CA GLU A 265 -33.74 -7.11 4.85
C GLU A 265 -32.86 -8.35 4.62
N LYS A 266 -31.76 -8.22 3.88
CA LYS A 266 -30.81 -9.31 3.59
C LYS A 266 -29.70 -9.42 4.64
N GLN A 267 -29.49 -8.39 5.45
CA GLN A 267 -28.47 -8.30 6.48
C GLN A 267 -29.16 -8.12 7.84
N SER A 268 -30.01 -9.09 8.19
CA SER A 268 -30.67 -9.14 9.49
C SER A 268 -29.67 -9.43 10.62
N LYS A 269 -30.10 -9.22 11.86
CA LYS A 269 -29.33 -9.59 13.05
C LYS A 269 -28.86 -11.04 13.00
N GLU A 270 -29.76 -11.95 12.68
CA GLU A 270 -29.51 -13.40 12.63
C GLU A 270 -28.48 -13.73 11.55
N GLU A 271 -28.62 -13.16 10.35
CA GLU A 271 -27.72 -13.44 9.23
C GLU A 271 -26.31 -12.87 9.48
N VAL A 272 -26.19 -11.65 9.99
CA VAL A 272 -24.88 -11.05 10.32
C VAL A 272 -24.18 -11.85 11.41
N LYS A 273 -24.87 -12.17 12.51
CA LYS A 273 -24.32 -13.00 13.60
C LYS A 273 -23.93 -14.40 13.11
N LYS A 274 -24.75 -15.01 12.24
CA LYS A 274 -24.47 -16.30 11.62
C LYS A 274 -23.18 -16.26 10.81
N ARG A 275 -22.99 -15.27 9.92
CA ARG A 275 -21.77 -15.14 9.11
C ARG A 275 -20.52 -14.95 9.94
N ILE A 276 -20.56 -14.08 10.95
CA ILE A 276 -19.43 -13.84 11.86
C ILE A 276 -19.05 -15.16 12.57
N ARG A 277 -20.05 -15.85 13.12
CA ARG A 277 -19.86 -17.12 13.81
C ARG A 277 -19.31 -18.20 12.90
N GLU A 278 -19.93 -18.44 11.74
CA GLU A 278 -19.51 -19.46 10.78
C GLU A 278 -18.09 -19.19 10.29
N SER A 279 -17.72 -17.93 10.07
CA SER A 279 -16.36 -17.54 9.69
C SER A 279 -15.34 -17.89 10.78
N ALA A 280 -15.61 -17.49 12.03
CA ALA A 280 -14.73 -17.79 13.17
C ALA A 280 -14.60 -19.30 13.40
N VAL A 281 -15.70 -20.04 13.36
CA VAL A 281 -15.74 -21.51 13.51
C VAL A 281 -14.95 -22.19 12.39
N SER A 282 -15.13 -21.74 11.15
CA SER A 282 -14.40 -22.25 9.98
C SER A 282 -12.89 -22.08 10.14
N LEU A 283 -12.44 -20.87 10.54
CA LEU A 283 -11.04 -20.57 10.82
C LEU A 283 -10.49 -21.45 11.95
N ARG A 284 -11.18 -21.51 13.10
CA ARG A 284 -10.74 -22.31 14.26
C ARG A 284 -10.66 -23.80 13.95
N LYS A 285 -11.56 -24.34 13.12
CA LYS A 285 -11.55 -25.75 12.74
C LYS A 285 -10.25 -26.14 12.02
N LYS A 286 -9.75 -25.27 11.14
CA LYS A 286 -8.51 -25.51 10.40
C LYS A 286 -7.27 -25.02 11.14
N HIS A 287 -7.42 -24.01 11.98
CA HIS A 287 -6.36 -23.32 12.70
C HIS A 287 -6.65 -23.33 14.22
N PRO A 288 -6.51 -24.49 14.91
CA PRO A 288 -7.01 -24.66 16.27
C PRO A 288 -6.41 -23.71 17.31
N ARG A 289 -5.17 -23.26 17.10
CA ARG A 289 -4.43 -22.40 18.05
C ARG A 289 -4.26 -20.95 17.59
N THR A 290 -4.45 -20.66 16.31
CA THR A 290 -4.23 -19.32 15.74
C THR A 290 -5.17 -18.29 16.36
N SER A 291 -4.65 -17.10 16.68
CA SER A 291 -5.45 -16.02 17.25
C SER A 291 -6.39 -15.44 16.20
N ILE A 292 -7.63 -15.14 16.62
CA ILE A 292 -8.63 -14.49 15.79
C ILE A 292 -9.03 -13.18 16.47
N LEU A 293 -8.83 -12.07 15.78
CA LEU A 293 -9.26 -10.74 16.18
C LEU A 293 -10.49 -10.35 15.37
N VAL A 294 -11.63 -10.15 16.03
CA VAL A 294 -12.82 -9.54 15.41
C VAL A 294 -12.86 -8.06 15.74
N VAL A 295 -13.22 -7.21 14.77
CA VAL A 295 -13.13 -5.76 14.94
C VAL A 295 -14.49 -5.10 14.80
N GLN A 296 -14.80 -4.22 15.74
CA GLN A 296 -15.97 -3.36 15.66
C GLN A 296 -15.81 -2.30 14.57
N HIS A 297 -16.93 -1.78 14.09
CA HIS A 297 -17.00 -0.64 13.21
C HIS A 297 -16.47 0.61 13.95
N ALA A 298 -15.46 1.28 13.39
CA ALA A 298 -14.82 2.46 13.99
C ALA A 298 -15.74 3.69 14.12
N GLY A 299 -16.84 3.68 13.38
CA GLY A 299 -17.88 4.70 13.40
C GLY A 299 -17.82 5.56 12.14
N TYR A 300 -18.77 6.48 12.04
CA TYR A 300 -18.80 7.52 11.02
C TYR A 300 -18.60 8.87 11.71
N SER A 301 -17.80 9.77 11.14
CA SER A 301 -17.51 11.07 11.76
C SER A 301 -18.76 11.93 11.98
N ASP A 302 -19.68 11.85 11.03
CA ASP A 302 -20.97 12.54 11.03
C ASP A 302 -22.07 11.81 11.81
N GLY A 303 -21.78 10.69 12.49
CA GLY A 303 -22.80 9.95 13.26
C GLY A 303 -23.45 10.77 14.39
N ASN A 304 -22.75 11.75 14.96
CA ASN A 304 -23.36 12.62 15.98
C ASN A 304 -24.38 13.62 15.41
N VAL A 305 -24.40 13.83 14.10
CA VAL A 305 -25.33 14.74 13.41
C VAL A 305 -26.26 14.02 12.43
N ASP A 306 -25.99 12.75 12.12
CA ASP A 306 -26.85 11.85 11.35
C ASP A 306 -27.17 10.60 12.18
N SER A 307 -28.39 10.57 12.74
CA SER A 307 -28.86 9.46 13.56
C SER A 307 -28.97 8.14 12.81
N GLY A 308 -29.23 8.18 11.50
CA GLY A 308 -29.30 6.97 10.67
C GLY A 308 -27.93 6.33 10.52
N ARG A 309 -26.91 7.14 10.22
CA ARG A 309 -25.51 6.70 10.18
C ARG A 309 -25.03 6.19 11.52
N LYS A 310 -25.40 6.86 12.62
CA LYS A 310 -25.11 6.38 13.99
C LYS A 310 -25.71 5.02 14.28
N HIS A 311 -27.00 4.87 13.97
CA HIS A 311 -27.72 3.63 14.22
C HIS A 311 -27.07 2.42 13.54
N ILE A 312 -26.51 2.59 12.33
CA ILE A 312 -25.84 1.51 11.60
C ILE A 312 -24.67 0.93 12.39
N TYR A 313 -23.69 1.75 12.79
CA TYR A 313 -22.49 1.23 13.43
C TYR A 313 -22.76 0.75 14.87
N GLU A 314 -23.66 1.41 15.60
CA GLU A 314 -24.04 0.96 16.96
C GLU A 314 -24.71 -0.41 16.91
N THR A 315 -25.62 -0.62 15.94
CA THR A 315 -26.31 -1.90 15.74
C THR A 315 -25.34 -3.02 15.38
N LEU A 316 -24.43 -2.77 14.43
CA LEU A 316 -23.43 -3.77 14.03
C LEU A 316 -22.45 -4.11 15.15
N ASN A 317 -21.99 -3.09 15.89
CA ASN A 317 -21.10 -3.29 17.03
C ASN A 317 -21.77 -4.10 18.14
N PHE A 318 -23.07 -3.86 18.38
CA PHE A 318 -23.87 -4.64 19.32
C PHE A 318 -24.01 -6.11 18.87
N TRP A 319 -24.32 -6.38 17.60
CA TRP A 319 -24.43 -7.74 17.07
C TRP A 319 -23.09 -8.50 17.11
N LEU A 320 -21.99 -7.82 16.82
CA LEU A 320 -20.65 -8.41 16.97
C LEU A 320 -20.37 -8.76 18.44
N ALA A 321 -20.64 -7.84 19.37
CA ALA A 321 -20.40 -8.06 20.80
C ALA A 321 -21.20 -9.25 21.35
N GLU A 322 -22.49 -9.38 20.98
CA GLU A 322 -23.30 -10.56 21.34
C GLU A 322 -22.71 -11.87 20.78
N THR A 323 -22.21 -11.84 19.54
CA THR A 323 -21.64 -13.03 18.88
C THR A 323 -20.32 -13.43 19.52
N PHE A 324 -19.46 -12.46 19.80
CA PHE A 324 -18.22 -12.64 20.54
C PHE A 324 -18.48 -13.25 21.92
N ALA A 325 -19.41 -12.68 22.69
CA ALA A 325 -19.78 -13.21 24.02
C ALA A 325 -20.31 -14.65 23.96
N SER A 326 -21.15 -14.97 22.96
CA SER A 326 -21.65 -16.34 22.74
C SER A 326 -20.52 -17.32 22.46
N LEU A 327 -19.60 -16.97 21.55
CA LEU A 327 -18.43 -17.82 21.24
C LEU A 327 -17.55 -18.01 22.48
N LYS A 328 -17.24 -16.95 23.24
CA LYS A 328 -16.46 -17.06 24.48
C LYS A 328 -17.13 -18.00 25.50
N LYS A 329 -18.46 -17.92 25.67
CA LYS A 329 -19.23 -18.79 26.57
C LYS A 329 -19.17 -20.27 26.16
N GLU A 330 -19.03 -20.54 24.87
CA GLU A 330 -18.87 -21.90 24.33
C GLU A 330 -17.43 -22.41 24.39
N GLY A 331 -16.51 -21.65 24.99
CA GLY A 331 -15.12 -22.06 25.18
C GLY A 331 -14.21 -21.74 23.99
N PHE A 332 -14.61 -20.84 23.09
CA PHE A 332 -13.78 -20.42 21.96
C PHE A 332 -12.53 -19.66 22.47
N GLN A 333 -11.38 -20.36 22.43
CA GLN A 333 -10.09 -19.84 22.86
C GLN A 333 -9.46 -18.93 21.80
N ASN A 334 -8.46 -18.14 22.21
CA ASN A 334 -7.66 -17.24 21.35
C ASN A 334 -8.53 -16.37 20.42
N LEU A 335 -9.64 -15.88 20.97
CA LEU A 335 -10.58 -14.97 20.32
C LEU A 335 -10.55 -13.65 21.06
N TYR A 336 -10.24 -12.59 20.33
CA TYR A 336 -10.04 -11.22 20.81
C TYR A 336 -10.98 -10.29 20.07
N MET A 337 -11.26 -9.13 20.67
CA MET A 337 -12.06 -8.08 20.04
C MET A 337 -11.33 -6.76 20.15
N LEU A 338 -11.32 -5.99 19.07
CA LEU A 338 -10.91 -4.58 19.08
C LEU A 338 -12.18 -3.73 18.96
N THR A 339 -12.45 -2.92 19.97
CA THR A 339 -13.68 -2.10 20.07
C THR A 339 -13.54 -0.78 19.35
N LYS A 340 -14.68 -0.15 19.02
CA LYS A 340 -14.72 1.19 18.42
C LYS A 340 -13.91 2.21 19.23
N ASP A 341 -14.04 2.18 20.55
CA ASP A 341 -13.40 3.16 21.43
C ASP A 341 -11.89 2.93 21.52
N GLU A 342 -11.42 1.68 21.41
CA GLU A 342 -9.99 1.36 21.28
C GLU A 342 -9.42 1.74 19.91
N ILE A 343 -10.20 1.67 18.82
CA ILE A 343 -9.79 2.21 17.51
C ILE A 343 -9.62 3.73 17.60
N GLY A 344 -10.54 4.41 18.29
CA GLY A 344 -10.33 5.79 18.75
C GLY A 344 -10.20 6.84 17.64
N LEU A 345 -10.87 6.65 16.50
CA LEU A 345 -10.80 7.64 15.41
C LEU A 345 -11.42 8.98 15.83
N THR A 346 -10.65 10.05 15.60
CA THR A 346 -11.12 11.42 15.83
C THR A 346 -12.02 11.90 14.69
N ASN A 347 -12.82 12.94 14.92
CA ASN A 347 -13.75 13.46 13.90
C ASN A 347 -13.05 13.87 12.58
N ASP A 348 -11.85 14.45 12.66
CA ASP A 348 -11.06 14.90 11.51
C ASP A 348 -10.23 13.78 10.85
N ALA A 349 -10.41 12.54 11.31
CA ALA A 349 -9.68 11.38 10.80
C ALA A 349 -10.21 10.88 9.44
N PHE A 350 -11.22 11.52 8.86
CA PHE A 350 -11.99 11.01 7.72
C PHE A 350 -11.94 11.95 6.51
N VAL A 351 -12.08 11.40 5.30
CA VAL A 351 -12.20 12.16 4.05
C VAL A 351 -13.66 12.47 3.70
N ASP A 352 -14.52 11.47 3.80
CA ASP A 352 -15.93 11.51 3.36
C ASP A 352 -16.90 11.06 4.46
N GLY A 353 -16.42 11.05 5.70
CA GLY A 353 -17.14 10.58 6.89
C GLY A 353 -17.23 9.06 7.03
N THR A 354 -16.65 8.29 6.10
CA THR A 354 -16.56 6.82 6.16
C THR A 354 -15.11 6.35 6.07
N HIS A 355 -14.35 6.87 5.12
CA HIS A 355 -12.99 6.44 4.83
C HIS A 355 -11.97 7.31 5.56
N PRO A 356 -10.99 6.69 6.26
CA PRO A 356 -9.94 7.43 6.93
C PRO A 356 -9.03 8.19 5.97
N SER A 357 -8.64 9.41 6.37
CA SER A 357 -7.49 10.14 5.83
C SER A 357 -6.18 9.53 6.36
N ASP A 358 -5.02 10.07 5.99
CA ASP A 358 -3.73 9.62 6.54
C ASP A 358 -3.66 9.72 8.07
N LEU A 359 -4.32 10.72 8.68
CA LEU A 359 -4.44 10.82 10.15
C LEU A 359 -5.21 9.62 10.71
N GLY A 360 -6.35 9.30 10.11
CA GLY A 360 -7.16 8.17 10.56
C GLY A 360 -6.51 6.82 10.28
N MET A 361 -5.77 6.67 9.18
CA MET A 361 -4.99 5.47 8.90
C MET A 361 -3.87 5.27 9.94
N GLN A 362 -3.25 6.35 10.41
CA GLN A 362 -2.26 6.30 11.47
C GLN A 362 -2.88 5.87 12.80
N GLN A 363 -4.03 6.44 13.18
CA GLN A 363 -4.81 6.04 14.36
C GLN A 363 -5.24 4.57 14.29
N TYR A 364 -5.77 4.13 13.14
CA TYR A 364 -6.08 2.72 12.87
C TYR A 364 -4.87 1.82 13.11
N ALA A 365 -3.72 2.14 12.51
CA ALA A 365 -2.53 1.31 12.65
C ALA A 365 -2.05 1.22 14.11
N GLU A 366 -2.13 2.31 14.87
CA GLU A 366 -1.74 2.34 16.29
C GLU A 366 -2.65 1.49 17.17
N ALA A 367 -3.96 1.60 16.98
CA ALA A 367 -4.94 0.77 17.68
C ALA A 367 -4.71 -0.73 17.41
N TYR A 368 -4.52 -1.11 16.15
CA TYR A 368 -4.30 -2.52 15.80
C TYR A 368 -2.95 -3.02 16.33
N MET A 369 -1.92 -2.19 16.26
CA MET A 369 -0.60 -2.53 16.79
C MET A 369 -0.64 -2.81 18.30
N SER A 370 -1.46 -2.09 19.07
CA SER A 370 -1.61 -2.29 20.52
C SER A 370 -2.11 -3.69 20.89
N VAL A 371 -2.96 -4.27 20.05
CA VAL A 371 -3.53 -5.61 20.26
C VAL A 371 -2.66 -6.69 19.60
N LEU A 372 -2.13 -6.41 18.41
CA LEU A 372 -1.44 -7.42 17.61
C LEU A 372 0.01 -7.67 18.06
N ARG A 373 0.73 -6.64 18.54
CA ARG A 373 2.13 -6.78 18.97
C ARG A 373 2.35 -7.87 20.05
N PRO A 374 1.56 -7.95 21.14
CA PRO A 374 1.74 -9.04 22.09
C PRO A 374 1.40 -10.41 21.47
N LEU A 375 0.38 -10.48 20.62
CA LEU A 375 -0.05 -11.73 19.97
C LEU A 375 0.98 -12.27 18.97
N THR A 376 1.70 -11.40 18.25
CA THR A 376 2.77 -11.84 17.35
C THR A 376 3.93 -12.44 18.13
N LEU A 377 4.31 -11.85 19.26
CA LEU A 377 5.36 -12.38 20.13
C LEU A 377 5.00 -13.74 20.74
N GLU A 378 3.74 -13.93 21.15
CA GLU A 378 3.23 -15.23 21.61
C GLU A 378 3.23 -16.28 20.49
N SER A 379 2.96 -15.87 19.25
CA SER A 379 2.91 -16.78 18.10
C SER A 379 4.29 -17.30 17.69
N GLU A 380 5.35 -16.51 17.86
CA GLU A 380 6.72 -16.91 17.52
C GLU A 380 7.30 -17.92 18.52
N GLN A 381 6.72 -18.02 19.72
CA GLN A 381 7.15 -18.93 20.78
C GLN A 381 6.49 -20.32 20.72
N ASN A 382 5.46 -20.50 19.87
CA ASN A 382 4.61 -21.70 19.80
C ASN A 382 4.65 -22.39 18.43
#